data_AF-A0A815KNW3-F1
#
_entry.id   AF-A0A815KNW3-F1
#
_cell.length_a   1.000
_cell.length_b   1.000
_cell.length_c   1.000
_cell.angle_alpha   90.00
_cell.angle_beta   90.00
_cell.angle_gamma   90.00
#
_symmetry.space_group_name_H-M   'P 1'
#
loop_
_entity.id
_entity.type
_entity.pdbx_description
1 polymer ?
#
loop_
_entity_poly.entity_id
_entity_poly.type
_entity_poly.pdbx_seq_one_letter_code
_entity_poly.pdbx_strand_id
1 'polypeptide(L)'
;MMIVSSDGYIISMIGPYLTDFTNNGASMIRHIFGIPNLHACLLGKKTDSQLTTAEANETRFVTKIRWVVESANGTVKTWGLFDRVMANSMIPITGDLLSIVCTLINAYRPLFVRDVSNDDKVANTILGRVNQGNELKDYIDRLKNEKEKKSKWIRIDANDAVRDFPILDLD
;
A
#
# COMPACT_ATOMS: atom_id res chain seq x y z
N MET A 1 -12.88 -11.11 1.94
CA MET A 1 -11.56 -10.95 2.61
C MET A 1 -10.96 -12.34 2.79
N MET A 2 -9.67 -12.53 2.45
CA MET A 2 -9.00 -13.83 2.52
C MET A 2 -7.98 -13.84 3.66
N ILE A 3 -7.90 -14.95 4.40
CA ILE A 3 -6.85 -15.23 5.38
C ILE A 3 -5.96 -16.33 4.82
N VAL A 4 -4.67 -16.01 4.70
CA VAL A 4 -3.66 -16.90 4.14
C VAL A 4 -2.57 -17.09 5.18
N SER A 5 -2.12 -18.33 5.33
CA SER A 5 -1.01 -18.71 6.18
C SER A 5 0.33 -18.34 5.51
N SER A 6 1.40 -18.21 6.31
CA SER A 6 2.75 -17.92 5.82
C SER A 6 3.35 -19.04 4.96
N ASP A 7 2.86 -20.27 5.12
CA ASP A 7 3.21 -21.43 4.29
C ASP A 7 2.44 -21.49 2.96
N GLY A 8 1.52 -20.54 2.74
CA GLY A 8 0.76 -20.40 1.51
C GLY A 8 -0.58 -21.12 1.49
N TYR A 9 -1.04 -21.71 2.60
CA TYR A 9 -2.40 -22.27 2.64
C TYR A 9 -3.47 -21.19 2.82
N ILE A 10 -4.59 -21.31 2.11
CA ILE A 10 -5.77 -20.47 2.32
C ILE A 10 -6.52 -21.03 3.53
N ILE A 11 -6.47 -20.33 4.67
CA ILE A 11 -7.07 -20.79 5.93
C ILE A 11 -8.57 -20.53 5.92
N SER A 12 -8.97 -19.31 5.56
CA SER A 12 -10.37 -18.90 5.64
C SER A 12 -10.70 -17.81 4.64
N MET A 13 -11.92 -17.87 4.14
CA MET A 13 -12.51 -16.84 3.31
C MET A 13 -13.68 -16.23 4.06
N ILE A 14 -13.53 -14.95 4.38
CA ILE A 14 -14.59 -14.18 4.97
C ILE A 14 -15.33 -13.55 3.80
N GLY A 15 -16.61 -13.90 3.69
CA GLY A 15 -17.43 -13.93 2.47
C GLY A 15 -17.47 -12.67 1.60
N PRO A 16 -18.30 -12.69 0.55
CA PRO A 16 -18.49 -11.52 -0.31
C PRO A 16 -19.07 -10.38 0.52
N TYR A 17 -18.33 -9.28 0.61
CA TYR A 17 -18.82 -8.06 1.24
C TYR A 17 -19.50 -7.20 0.18
N LEU A 18 -20.66 -6.64 0.51
CA LEU A 18 -21.28 -5.62 -0.32
C LEU A 18 -20.34 -4.42 -0.38
N THR A 19 -20.05 -3.92 -1.58
CA THR A 19 -19.22 -2.72 -1.79
C THR A 19 -20.04 -1.46 -1.46
N ASP A 20 -20.35 -1.28 -0.19
CA ASP A 20 -20.98 -0.06 0.31
C ASP A 20 -19.93 0.86 0.93
N PHE A 21 -20.20 2.17 0.99
CA PHE A 21 -19.30 3.16 1.61
C PHE A 21 -18.99 2.84 3.10
N THR A 22 -19.84 2.03 3.73
CA THR A 22 -19.71 1.53 5.10
C THR A 22 -18.83 0.29 5.22
N ASN A 23 -18.67 -0.49 4.15
CA ASN A 23 -17.92 -1.76 4.09
C ASN A 23 -16.52 -1.55 3.48
N ASN A 24 -15.79 -0.57 4.00
CA ASN A 24 -14.40 -0.35 3.61
C ASN A 24 -13.45 -1.35 4.29
N GLY A 25 -12.21 -1.44 3.80
CA GLY A 25 -11.20 -2.37 4.33
C GLY A 25 -11.01 -2.30 5.84
N ALA A 26 -11.10 -1.09 6.42
CA ALA A 26 -10.88 -0.87 7.84
C ALA A 26 -12.10 -1.23 8.71
N SER A 27 -13.33 -1.03 8.22
CA SER A 27 -14.55 -1.46 8.92
C SER A 27 -14.69 -2.98 8.91
N MET A 28 -14.32 -3.64 7.82
CA MET A 28 -14.28 -5.11 7.75
C MET A 28 -13.28 -5.69 8.76
N ILE A 29 -12.05 -5.17 8.81
CA ILE A 29 -11.04 -5.64 9.76
C ILE A 29 -11.47 -5.40 11.22
N ARG A 30 -12.10 -4.26 11.53
CA ARG A 30 -12.68 -3.98 12.85
C ARG A 30 -13.71 -5.02 13.25
N HIS A 31 -14.62 -5.39 12.34
CA HIS A 31 -15.65 -6.38 12.60
C HIS A 31 -15.06 -7.78 12.87
N ILE A 32 -13.99 -8.15 12.15
CA ILE A 32 -13.37 -9.47 12.25
C ILE A 32 -12.52 -9.64 13.50
N PHE A 33 -11.68 -8.64 13.83
CA PHE A 33 -10.70 -8.76 14.91
C PHE A 33 -11.08 -7.99 16.18
N GLY A 34 -12.16 -7.20 16.15
CA GLY A 34 -12.60 -6.39 17.29
C GLY A 34 -11.65 -5.26 17.67
N ILE A 35 -10.69 -4.89 16.81
CA ILE A 35 -9.63 -3.91 17.13
C ILE A 35 -10.09 -2.50 16.77
N PRO A 36 -10.33 -1.60 17.74
CA PRO A 36 -10.97 -0.31 17.47
C PRO A 36 -10.11 0.68 16.67
N ASN A 37 -8.80 0.48 16.46
CA ASN A 37 -7.90 1.58 16.00
C ASN A 37 -6.94 1.26 14.84
N LEU A 38 -7.22 0.30 13.97
CA LEU A 38 -6.35 0.02 12.80
C LEU A 38 -6.46 1.07 11.66
N HIS A 39 -7.33 2.07 11.82
CA HIS A 39 -7.71 3.02 10.77
C HIS A 39 -6.59 4.00 10.37
N ALA A 40 -5.62 4.25 11.24
CA ALA A 40 -4.58 5.26 11.01
C ALA A 40 -3.45 4.77 10.10
N CYS A 41 -3.09 3.49 10.16
CA CYS A 41 -1.93 2.94 9.45
C CYS A 41 -2.26 2.53 8.00
N LEU A 42 -3.45 2.00 7.73
CA LEU A 42 -3.77 1.37 6.44
C LEU A 42 -4.37 2.29 5.38
N LEU A 43 -5.05 3.37 5.77
CA LEU A 43 -5.84 4.20 4.84
C LEU A 43 -5.30 5.61 4.62
N GLY A 44 -4.13 5.94 5.18
CA GLY A 44 -3.45 7.23 4.99
C GLY A 44 -4.28 8.43 5.49
N LYS A 45 -3.73 9.23 6.39
CA LYS A 45 -4.35 10.54 6.65
C LYS A 45 -4.35 11.35 5.36
N LYS A 46 -5.53 11.79 4.92
CA LYS A 46 -5.77 12.60 3.71
C LYS A 46 -5.16 14.01 3.77
N THR A 47 -4.41 14.34 4.82
CA THR A 47 -4.09 15.74 5.18
C THR A 47 -2.62 16.12 4.98
N ASP A 48 -1.70 15.17 4.81
CA ASP A 48 -0.29 15.48 4.55
C ASP A 48 0.20 14.77 3.28
N SER A 49 0.91 15.51 2.41
CA SER A 49 1.44 15.00 1.14
C SER A 49 2.56 13.97 1.33
N GLN A 50 3.07 13.80 2.55
CA GLN A 50 4.19 12.91 2.82
C GLN A 50 4.07 12.23 4.19
N LEU A 51 4.14 10.89 4.20
CA LEU A 51 4.16 10.07 5.42
C LEU A 51 5.45 10.31 6.22
N THR A 52 5.35 10.12 7.54
CA THR A 52 6.56 10.03 8.38
C THR A 52 7.37 8.79 8.02
N THR A 53 8.65 8.75 8.40
CA THR A 53 9.51 7.59 8.11
C THR A 53 8.96 6.32 8.76
N ALA A 54 8.45 6.42 9.99
CA ALA A 54 7.83 5.29 10.69
C ALA A 54 6.57 4.80 9.97
N GLU A 55 5.63 5.68 9.65
CA GLU A 55 4.40 5.32 8.92
C GLU A 55 4.70 4.76 7.52
N ALA A 56 5.70 5.32 6.82
CA ALA A 56 6.13 4.83 5.52
C ALA A 56 6.74 3.42 5.63
N ASN A 57 7.51 3.13 6.68
CA ASN A 57 8.07 1.81 6.93
C ASN A 57 6.98 0.78 7.28
N GLU A 58 5.99 1.14 8.10
CA GLU A 58 4.82 0.30 8.37
C GLU A 58 4.04 0.00 7.07
N THR A 59 3.83 1.01 6.22
CA THR A 59 3.16 0.84 4.94
C THR A 59 3.92 -0.11 4.01
N ARG A 60 5.25 0.03 3.94
CA ARG A 60 6.12 -0.88 3.17
C ARG A 60 6.10 -2.29 3.73
N PHE A 61 6.11 -2.45 5.05
CA PHE A 61 6.01 -3.73 5.74
C PHE A 61 4.72 -4.47 5.34
N VAL A 62 3.58 -3.80 5.47
CA VAL A 62 2.28 -4.36 5.04
C VAL A 62 2.30 -4.71 3.55
N THR A 63 2.87 -3.83 2.72
CA THR A 63 2.94 -4.05 1.27
C THR A 63 3.81 -5.26 0.91
N LYS A 64 4.89 -5.52 1.65
CA LYS A 64 5.72 -6.71 1.44
C LYS A 64 4.96 -8.00 1.76
N ILE A 65 4.19 -8.02 2.84
CA ILE A 65 3.38 -9.18 3.23
C ILE A 65 2.18 -9.38 2.30
N ARG A 66 1.62 -8.28 1.75
CA ARG A 66 0.49 -8.32 0.81
C ARG A 66 0.73 -9.26 -0.38
N TRP A 67 1.98 -9.39 -0.84
CA TRP A 67 2.33 -10.24 -1.98
C TRP A 67 1.84 -11.69 -1.84
N VAL A 68 1.90 -12.25 -0.63
CA VAL A 68 1.42 -13.62 -0.33
C VAL A 68 -0.09 -13.72 -0.57
N VAL A 69 -0.85 -12.73 -0.09
CA VAL A 69 -2.31 -12.66 -0.24
C VAL A 69 -2.69 -12.40 -1.70
N GLU A 70 -1.96 -11.55 -2.42
CA GLU A 70 -2.18 -11.27 -3.84
C GLU A 70 -1.94 -12.51 -4.70
N SER A 71 -0.93 -13.31 -4.37
CA SER A 71 -0.60 -14.56 -5.06
C SER A 71 -1.68 -15.62 -4.85
N ALA A 72 -2.19 -15.78 -3.62
CA ALA A 72 -3.34 -16.63 -3.33
C ALA A 72 -4.60 -16.17 -4.09
N ASN A 73 -4.86 -14.86 -4.11
CA ASN A 73 -5.98 -14.28 -4.85
C ASN A 73 -5.86 -14.49 -6.37
N GLY A 74 -4.65 -14.36 -6.93
CA GLY A 74 -4.38 -14.67 -8.33
C GLY A 74 -4.73 -16.13 -8.68
N THR A 75 -4.46 -17.06 -7.77
CA THR A 75 -4.81 -18.48 -7.94
C THR A 75 -6.32 -18.70 -7.96
N VAL A 76 -7.07 -18.05 -7.08
CA VAL A 76 -8.54 -18.10 -7.09
C VAL A 76 -9.11 -17.54 -8.39
N LYS A 77 -8.54 -16.44 -8.91
CA LYS A 77 -8.96 -15.84 -10.19
C LYS A 77 -8.68 -16.70 -11.42
N THR A 78 -7.87 -17.76 -11.32
CA THR A 78 -7.73 -18.73 -12.43
C THR A 78 -9.04 -19.48 -12.72
N TRP A 79 -9.98 -19.49 -11.78
CA TRP A 79 -11.30 -20.07 -11.97
C TRP A 79 -12.20 -19.03 -12.64
N GLY A 80 -12.64 -19.31 -13.87
CA GLY A 80 -13.42 -18.36 -14.68
C GLY A 80 -14.71 -17.85 -14.03
N LEU A 81 -15.24 -18.57 -13.04
CA LEU A 81 -16.36 -18.13 -12.20
C LEU A 81 -16.04 -16.85 -11.42
N PHE A 82 -14.83 -16.75 -10.85
CA PHE A 82 -14.39 -15.62 -10.02
C PHE A 82 -13.59 -14.57 -10.78
N ASP A 83 -13.25 -14.84 -12.04
CA ASP A 83 -12.58 -13.89 -12.92
C ASP A 83 -13.56 -12.83 -13.48
N ARG A 84 -14.85 -13.18 -13.58
CA ARG A 84 -15.90 -12.32 -14.14
C ARG A 84 -16.81 -11.71 -13.07
N VAL A 85 -17.57 -10.69 -13.47
CA VAL A 85 -18.64 -10.12 -12.64
C VAL A 85 -19.73 -11.18 -12.42
N MET A 86 -19.97 -11.52 -11.16
CA MET A 86 -20.99 -12.49 -10.74
C MET A 86 -22.37 -11.82 -10.73
N ALA A 87 -23.42 -12.59 -11.08
CA ALA A 87 -24.79 -12.10 -10.96
C ALA A 87 -25.19 -11.90 -9.50
N ASN A 88 -25.99 -10.86 -9.20
CA ASN A 88 -26.41 -10.55 -7.83
C ASN A 88 -27.19 -11.70 -7.15
N SER A 89 -27.87 -12.54 -7.94
CA SER A 89 -28.56 -13.74 -7.44
C SER A 89 -27.61 -14.79 -6.85
N MET A 90 -26.33 -14.76 -7.24
CA MET A 90 -25.32 -15.71 -6.78
C MET A 90 -24.65 -15.27 -5.48
N ILE A 91 -24.84 -14.02 -5.04
CA ILE A 91 -24.22 -13.47 -3.81
C ILE A 91 -24.42 -14.39 -2.59
N PRO A 92 -25.63 -14.95 -2.33
CA PRO A 92 -25.83 -15.81 -1.17
C PRO A 92 -24.97 -17.08 -1.17
N ILE A 93 -24.71 -17.65 -2.35
CA ILE A 93 -24.00 -18.92 -2.54
C ILE A 93 -22.49 -18.69 -2.79
N THR A 94 -22.10 -17.46 -3.09
CA THR A 94 -20.73 -17.10 -3.48
C THR A 94 -19.71 -17.46 -2.41
N GLY A 95 -20.05 -17.28 -1.12
CA GLY A 95 -19.17 -17.66 -0.01
C GLY A 95 -18.85 -19.16 0.02
N ASP A 96 -19.86 -20.01 -0.22
CA ASP A 96 -19.72 -21.46 -0.23
C ASP A 96 -18.91 -21.93 -1.44
N LEU A 97 -19.20 -21.39 -2.63
CA LEU A 97 -18.46 -21.68 -3.86
C LEU A 97 -16.97 -21.33 -3.70
N LEU A 98 -16.70 -20.17 -3.10
CA LEU A 98 -15.33 -19.71 -2.84
C LEU A 98 -14.62 -20.65 -1.86
N SER A 99 -15.30 -21.09 -0.82
CA SER A 99 -14.77 -22.03 0.18
C SER A 99 -14.46 -23.40 -0.43
N ILE A 100 -15.34 -23.92 -1.28
CA ILE A 100 -15.13 -25.16 -2.04
C ILE A 100 -13.88 -25.02 -2.93
N VAL A 101 -13.79 -23.94 -3.69
CA VAL A 101 -12.64 -23.70 -4.58
C VAL A 101 -11.33 -23.55 -3.81
N CYS A 102 -11.31 -22.84 -2.68
CA CYS A 102 -10.12 -22.73 -1.84
C CYS A 102 -9.70 -24.10 -1.27
N THR A 103 -10.67 -24.93 -0.87
CA THR A 103 -10.41 -26.30 -0.41
C THR A 103 -9.79 -27.14 -1.52
N LEU A 104 -10.30 -27.04 -2.75
CA LEU A 104 -9.73 -27.73 -3.91
C LEU A 104 -8.33 -27.24 -4.26
N ILE A 105 -8.09 -25.93 -4.17
CA ILE A 105 -6.76 -25.34 -4.38
C ILE A 105 -5.78 -25.89 -3.35
N ASN A 106 -6.14 -25.87 -2.06
CA ASN A 106 -5.28 -26.39 -0.99
C ASN A 106 -5.00 -27.89 -1.12
N ALA A 107 -5.98 -28.68 -1.62
CA ALA A 107 -5.84 -30.12 -1.75
C ALA A 107 -5.03 -30.56 -2.99
N TYR A 108 -5.19 -29.87 -4.11
CA TYR A 108 -4.71 -30.37 -5.42
C TYR A 108 -3.72 -29.47 -6.15
N ARG A 109 -3.64 -28.17 -5.82
CA ARG A 109 -2.63 -27.30 -6.44
C ARG A 109 -1.34 -27.32 -5.63
N PRO A 110 -0.17 -27.23 -6.29
CA PRO A 110 1.07 -26.98 -5.58
C PRO A 110 0.99 -25.64 -4.86
N LEU A 111 1.62 -25.57 -3.68
CA LEU A 111 1.78 -24.33 -2.95
C LEU A 111 2.42 -23.26 -3.86
N PHE A 112 1.90 -22.04 -3.79
CA PHE A 112 2.48 -20.93 -4.55
C PHE A 112 3.82 -20.47 -3.96
N VAL A 113 4.07 -20.76 -2.67
CA VAL A 113 5.39 -20.64 -2.04
C VAL A 113 6.23 -21.86 -2.46
N ARG A 114 7.21 -21.63 -3.33
CA ARG A 114 8.03 -22.70 -3.93
C ARG A 114 9.44 -22.79 -3.36
N ASP A 115 9.96 -21.68 -2.85
CA ASP A 115 11.29 -21.58 -2.27
C ASP A 115 11.19 -20.90 -0.91
N VAL A 116 11.44 -21.66 0.15
CA VAL A 116 11.37 -21.22 1.55
C VAL A 116 12.79 -20.97 2.11
N SER A 117 13.84 -21.28 1.33
CA SER A 117 15.22 -21.37 1.83
C SER A 117 15.80 -20.06 2.35
N ASN A 118 15.28 -18.93 1.85
CA ASN A 118 15.73 -17.59 2.24
C ASN A 118 14.66 -16.79 2.99
N ASP A 119 13.49 -17.37 3.28
CA ASP A 119 12.37 -16.65 3.89
C ASP A 119 12.74 -16.10 5.26
N ASP A 120 13.48 -16.86 6.07
CA ASP A 120 13.99 -16.40 7.36
C ASP A 120 14.91 -15.19 7.21
N LYS A 121 15.80 -15.20 6.21
CA LYS A 121 16.73 -14.09 5.96
C LYS A 121 15.97 -12.86 5.48
N VAL A 122 14.99 -13.05 4.60
CA VAL A 122 14.14 -11.97 4.09
C VAL A 122 13.29 -11.39 5.22
N ALA A 123 12.66 -12.21 6.05
CA ALA A 123 11.87 -11.80 7.20
C ALA A 123 12.71 -11.00 8.20
N ASN A 124 13.89 -11.49 8.56
CA ASN A 124 14.82 -10.78 9.44
C ASN A 124 15.28 -9.44 8.82
N THR A 125 15.53 -9.41 7.51
CA THR A 125 15.87 -8.18 6.79
C THR A 125 14.72 -7.17 6.82
N ILE A 126 13.49 -7.64 6.62
CA ILE A 126 12.29 -6.81 6.68
C ILE A 126 12.13 -6.25 8.10
N LEU A 127 12.20 -7.09 9.13
CA LEU A 127 12.07 -6.68 10.55
C LEU A 127 13.15 -5.68 10.96
N GLY A 128 14.41 -5.90 10.54
CA GLY A 128 15.50 -4.96 10.80
C GLY A 128 15.31 -3.59 10.14
N ARG A 129 14.63 -3.56 8.98
CA ARG A 129 14.38 -2.31 8.22
C ARG A 129 13.14 -1.55 8.66
N VAL A 130 12.19 -2.19 9.35
CA VAL A 130 10.97 -1.51 9.84
C VAL A 130 11.31 -0.32 10.73
N ASN A 131 12.31 -0.49 11.61
CA ASN A 131 12.74 0.55 12.55
C ASN A 131 13.86 1.45 12.01
N GLN A 132 14.28 1.27 10.75
CA GLN A 132 15.38 2.04 10.19
C GLN A 132 14.93 3.44 9.77
N GLY A 133 15.69 4.45 10.20
CA GLY A 133 15.51 5.84 9.76
C GLY A 133 15.79 6.05 8.27
N ASN A 134 15.33 7.17 7.72
CA ASN A 134 15.54 7.52 6.32
C ASN A 134 16.68 8.53 6.21
N GLU A 135 17.91 8.01 6.09
CA GLU A 135 19.13 8.81 6.00
C GLU A 135 19.11 9.80 4.82
N LEU A 136 18.47 9.42 3.70
CA LEU A 136 18.31 10.28 2.54
C LEU A 136 17.39 11.46 2.85
N LYS A 137 16.31 11.24 3.59
CA LYS A 137 15.44 12.32 4.07
C LYS A 137 16.23 13.27 4.95
N ASP A 138 16.99 12.74 5.91
CA ASP A 138 17.82 13.55 6.80
C ASP A 138 18.90 14.36 6.05
N TYR A 139 19.43 13.81 4.96
CA TYR A 139 20.37 14.51 4.08
C TYR A 139 19.69 15.62 3.27
N ILE A 140 18.52 15.35 2.69
CA ILE A 140 17.75 16.35 1.94
C ILE A 140 17.29 17.47 2.85
N ASP A 141 16.83 17.17 4.06
CA ASP A 141 16.38 18.17 5.03
C ASP A 141 17.57 19.05 5.47
N ARG A 142 18.77 18.48 5.64
CA ARG A 142 20.02 19.26 5.82
C ARG A 142 20.30 20.18 4.64
N LEU A 143 20.25 19.67 3.41
CA LEU A 143 20.51 20.47 2.20
C LEU A 143 19.47 21.57 1.98
N LYS A 144 18.20 21.32 2.27
CA LYS A 144 17.14 22.33 2.20
C LYS A 144 17.42 23.46 3.18
N ASN A 145 17.74 23.13 4.43
CA ASN A 145 18.14 24.11 5.45
C ASN A 145 19.39 24.92 5.04
N GLU A 146 20.31 24.34 4.28
CA GLU A 146 21.50 25.04 3.75
C GLU A 146 21.22 25.89 2.51
N LYS A 147 20.35 25.43 1.59
CA LYS A 147 19.97 26.16 0.37
C LYS A 147 19.00 27.30 0.64
N GLU A 148 18.06 27.15 1.57
CA GLU A 148 17.16 28.22 1.99
C GLU A 148 17.94 29.42 2.57
N LYS A 149 19.13 29.20 3.15
CA LYS A 149 20.03 30.29 3.57
C LYS A 149 20.68 31.05 2.41
N LYS A 150 20.71 30.51 1.19
CA LYS A 150 21.44 31.10 0.04
C LYS A 150 20.53 31.78 -0.99
N SER A 151 19.23 31.51 -0.99
CA SER A 151 18.30 32.14 -1.94
C SER A 151 17.73 33.44 -1.38
N LYS A 152 18.54 34.50 -1.35
CA LYS A 152 18.01 35.87 -1.22
C LYS A 152 17.48 36.30 -2.58
N TRP A 153 16.17 36.34 -2.72
CA TRP A 153 15.53 37.01 -3.86
C TRP A 153 15.78 38.50 -3.71
N ILE A 154 16.71 39.02 -4.51
CA ILE A 154 16.99 40.45 -4.56
C ILE A 154 16.11 41.01 -5.68
N ARG A 155 15.33 42.05 -5.36
CA ARG A 155 14.59 42.77 -6.39
C ARG A 155 15.60 43.52 -7.25
N ILE A 156 15.75 43.08 -8.49
CA ILE A 156 16.60 43.73 -9.48
C ILE A 156 15.73 44.79 -10.18
N ASP A 157 16.19 46.04 -10.21
CA ASP A 157 15.56 47.10 -11.00
C ASP A 157 15.90 46.89 -12.48
N ALA A 158 14.87 46.95 -13.34
CA ALA A 158 15.03 46.79 -14.78
C ALA A 158 15.95 47.88 -15.37
N ASN A 159 16.00 49.07 -14.77
CA ASN A 159 16.86 50.16 -15.20
C ASN A 159 18.37 49.89 -14.98
N ASP A 160 18.72 49.05 -14.01
CA ASP A 160 20.13 48.80 -13.63
C ASP A 160 20.69 47.49 -14.21
N ALA A 161 19.80 46.56 -14.56
CA ALA A 161 20.17 45.20 -14.97
C ALA A 161 20.54 45.05 -16.45
N VAL A 162 19.92 45.84 -17.33
CA VAL A 162 20.08 45.69 -18.78
C VAL A 162 20.15 47.06 -19.44
N ARG A 163 21.36 47.63 -19.48
CA ARG A 163 21.61 48.97 -20.06
C ARG A 163 21.27 49.07 -21.56
N ASP A 164 21.30 47.94 -22.26
CA ASP A 164 21.08 47.87 -23.70
C ASP A 164 19.63 47.50 -24.08
N PHE A 165 18.71 47.38 -23.11
CA PHE A 165 17.33 47.02 -23.39
C PHE A 165 16.49 48.28 -23.70
N PRO A 166 15.74 48.31 -24.81
CA PRO A 166 14.87 49.43 -25.14
C PRO A 166 13.83 49.67 -24.04
N ILE A 167 13.79 50.89 -23.51
CA ILE A 167 12.77 51.32 -22.55
C ILE A 167 11.57 51.77 -23.37
N LEU A 168 10.39 51.24 -23.06
CA LEU A 168 9.15 51.75 -23.65
C LEU A 168 8.78 53.04 -22.92
N ASP A 169 9.20 54.17 -23.47
CA ASP A 169 8.69 55.49 -23.17
C ASP A 169 7.39 55.72 -23.96
N LEU A 170 6.33 56.07 -23.24
CA LEU A 170 5.06 56.50 -23.83
C LEU A 170 5.14 58.02 -24.02
N ASP A 171 5.50 58.45 -25.23
CA ASP A 171 5.14 59.78 -25.74
C ASP A 171 3.62 59.87 -25.99
#